data_AF-A0A0A8ZBX5-F1
#
_entry.id   AF-A0A0A8ZBX5-F1
#
_cell.length_a   1.000
_cell.length_b   1.000
_cell.length_c   1.000
_cell.angle_alpha   90.00
_cell.angle_beta   90.00
_cell.angle_gamma   90.00
#
_symmetry.space_group_name_H-M   'P 1'
#
loop_
_entity.id
_entity.type
_entity.pdbx_description
1 polymer ?
#
loop_
_entity_poly.entity_id
_entity_poly.type
_entity_poly.pdbx_seq_one_letter_code
_entity_poly.pdbx_strand_id
1 'polypeptide(L)' 'MEIGDEVRREEVEALIREAMEGEKGREMRQRVEELRESAVASARSGGRSMRNVDRLINEVLLA' A
#
# COMPACT_ATOMS: atom_id res chain seq x y z
N MET A 1 -2.77 -8.50 -9.74
CA MET A 1 -3.02 -9.30 -10.95
C MET A 1 -4.13 -8.62 -11.69
N GLU A 2 -3.99 -8.47 -13.00
CA GLU A 2 -5.00 -7.81 -13.82
C GLU A 2 -5.71 -8.84 -14.69
N ILE A 3 -6.97 -8.56 -15.01
CA ILE A 3 -7.78 -9.33 -15.94
C ILE A 3 -7.78 -8.56 -17.25
N GLY A 4 -7.70 -9.26 -18.37
CA GLY A 4 -7.82 -8.64 -19.70
C GLY A 4 -9.22 -8.10 -19.98
N ASP A 5 -9.39 -7.45 -21.13
CA ASP A 5 -10.67 -6.83 -21.49
C ASP A 5 -11.80 -7.86 -21.74
N GLU A 6 -11.48 -9.07 -22.20
CA GLU A 6 -12.44 -10.15 -22.40
C GLU A 6 -12.49 -11.08 -21.17
N VAL A 7 -13.45 -10.86 -20.28
CA VAL A 7 -13.55 -11.57 -19.01
C VAL A 7 -14.28 -12.92 -19.16
N ARG A 8 -13.60 -14.02 -18.84
CA ARG A 8 -14.19 -15.37 -18.77
C ARG A 8 -14.29 -15.87 -17.33
N ARG A 9 -15.33 -16.64 -17.01
CA ARG A 9 -15.59 -17.12 -15.64
C ARG A 9 -14.42 -17.96 -15.11
N GLU A 10 -13.85 -18.80 -15.96
CA GLU A 10 -12.75 -19.71 -15.59
C GLU A 10 -11.48 -18.93 -15.25
N GLU A 11 -11.20 -17.85 -15.98
CA GLU A 11 -10.07 -16.96 -15.71
C GLU A 11 -10.27 -16.21 -14.39
N VAL A 12 -11.47 -15.69 -14.14
CA VAL A 12 -11.81 -15.04 -12.87
C VAL A 12 -11.64 -16.01 -11.71
N GLU A 13 -12.13 -17.24 -11.82
CA GLU A 13 -11.97 -18.26 -10.78
C GLU A 13 -10.48 -18.54 -10.49
N ALA A 14 -9.68 -18.75 -11.54
CA ALA A 14 -8.26 -19.02 -11.40
C ALA A 14 -7.52 -17.86 -10.71
N LEU A 15 -7.85 -16.62 -11.06
CA LEU A 15 -7.27 -15.43 -10.46
C LEU A 15 -7.69 -15.23 -9.01
N ILE A 16 -8.95 -15.51 -8.67
CA ILE A 16 -9.40 -15.50 -7.27
C ILE A 16 -8.62 -16.54 -6.47
N ARG A 17 -8.47 -17.77 -6.99
CA ARG A 17 -7.70 -18.81 -6.30
C ARG A 17 -6.23 -18.41 -6.11
N GLU A 18 -5.58 -17.85 -7.13
CA GLU A 18 -4.20 -17.35 -7.02
C GLU A 18 -4.08 -16.18 -6.04
N ALA A 19 -5.04 -15.26 -6.03
CA ALA A 19 -5.05 -14.13 -5.11
C ALA A 19 -5.24 -14.58 -3.66
N MET A 20 -6.09 -15.58 -3.41
CA MET A 20 -6.38 -16.07 -2.05
C MET A 20 -5.29 -17.03 -1.54
N GLU A 21 -4.97 -18.05 -2.33
CA GLU A 21 -4.18 -19.21 -1.90
C GLU A 21 -2.86 -19.37 -2.64
N GLY A 22 -2.63 -18.57 -3.69
CA GLY A 22 -1.43 -18.62 -4.52
C GLY A 22 -0.23 -17.87 -3.93
N GLU A 23 0.94 -18.11 -4.51
CA GLU A 23 2.19 -17.48 -4.10
C GLU A 23 2.18 -15.98 -4.41
N LYS A 24 1.67 -15.59 -5.59
CA LYS A 24 1.56 -14.16 -5.95
C LYS A 24 0.64 -13.42 -4.99
N GLY A 25 -0.46 -14.04 -4.59
CA GLY A 25 -1.38 -13.51 -3.58
C GLY A 25 -0.69 -13.23 -2.24
N ARG A 26 0.14 -14.18 -1.77
CA ARG A 26 0.92 -14.02 -0.53
C ARG A 26 1.96 -12.92 -0.64
N GLU A 27 2.73 -12.87 -1.74
CA GLU A 27 3.73 -11.81 -1.95
C GLU A 27 3.09 -10.41 -2.00
N MET A 28 1.95 -10.26 -2.69
CA MET A 28 1.23 -8.99 -2.75
C MET A 28 0.79 -8.53 -1.36
N ARG A 29 0.28 -9.45 -0.51
CA ARG A 29 -0.11 -9.13 0.86
C ARG A 29 1.08 -8.67 1.70
N GLN A 30 2.20 -9.38 1.64
CA GLN A 30 3.40 -9.02 2.40
C GLN A 30 3.90 -7.61 2.02
N ARG A 31 3.98 -7.29 0.72
CA ARG A 31 4.41 -5.96 0.27
C ARG A 31 3.46 -4.85 0.75
N VAL A 32 2.16 -5.11 0.77
CA VAL A 32 1.16 -4.14 1.26
C VAL A 32 1.28 -3.97 2.78
N GLU A 33 1.58 -5.02 3.54
CA GLU A 33 1.83 -4.93 4.99
C GLU A 33 3.07 -4.09 5.28
N GLU A 34 4.20 -4.35 4.62
CA GLU A 34 5.44 -3.58 4.76
C GLU A 34 5.23 -2.10 4.39
N LEU A 35 4.48 -1.85 3.31
CA LEU A 35 4.12 -0.50 2.90
C LEU A 35 3.24 0.19 3.96
N ARG A 36 2.25 -0.52 4.50
CA ARG A 36 1.36 0.00 5.55
C ARG A 36 2.16 0.35 6.81
N GLU A 37 3.04 -0.53 7.26
CA GLU A 37 3.90 -0.27 8.42
C GLU A 37 4.78 0.97 8.22
N SER A 38 5.40 1.08 7.04
CA SER A 38 6.22 2.23 6.67
C SER A 38 5.42 3.54 6.65
N ALA A 39 4.20 3.51 6.10
CA ALA A 39 3.30 4.65 6.05
C ALA A 39 2.88 5.10 7.46
N VAL A 40 2.46 4.16 8.31
CA VAL A 40 2.07 4.45 9.71
C VAL A 40 3.26 4.99 10.51
N ALA A 41 4.44 4.39 10.38
CA ALA A 41 5.65 4.86 11.05
C ALA A 41 6.09 6.26 10.60
N SER A 42 5.80 6.63 9.37
CA SER A 42 6.10 7.96 8.82
C SER A 42 5.08 9.02 9.25
N ALA A 43 3.80 8.63 9.38
CA ALA A 43 2.69 9.54 9.71
C ALA A 43 2.42 9.70 11.22
N ARG A 44 2.94 8.82 12.08
CA ARG A 44 2.83 8.98 13.54
C ARG A 44 3.64 10.18 14.05
N SER A 45 3.35 10.62 15.27
CA SER A 45 4.12 11.66 15.95
C SER A 45 5.62 11.36 15.95
N GLY A 46 6.43 12.38 15.62
CA GLY A 46 7.88 12.26 15.46
C GLY A 46 8.34 11.47 14.23
N GLY A 47 7.41 10.92 13.43
CA GLY A 47 7.67 10.25 12.16
C GLY A 47 8.12 11.21 11.06
N ARG A 48 8.72 10.67 10.01
CA ARG A 48 9.36 11.48 8.95
C ARG A 48 8.39 12.45 8.28
N SER A 49 7.18 12.01 7.96
CA SER A 49 6.18 12.86 7.31
C SER A 49 5.71 13.96 8.27
N MET A 50 5.49 13.64 9.55
CA MET A 50 5.10 14.64 10.54
C MET A 50 6.17 15.68 10.78
N ARG A 51 7.46 15.30 10.82
CA ARG A 51 8.56 16.26 10.89
C ARG A 51 8.59 17.23 9.71
N ASN A 52 8.23 16.76 8.51
CA ASN A 52 8.11 17.65 7.35
C ASN A 52 6.95 18.63 7.49
N VAL A 53 5.83 18.21 8.09
CA VAL A 53 4.72 19.10 8.42
C VAL A 53 5.14 20.14 9.46
N ASP A 54 5.81 19.72 10.54
CA ASP A 54 6.34 20.63 11.56
C ASP A 54 7.27 21.68 10.93
N ARG A 55 8.14 21.23 10.03
CA ARG A 55 9.03 22.12 9.27
C ARG A 55 8.25 23.13 8.43
N LEU A 56 7.24 22.69 7.68
CA LEU A 56 6.39 23.57 6.88
C LEU A 56 5.72 24.64 7.75
N ILE A 57 5.16 24.25 8.90
CA ILE A 57 4.53 25.19 9.83
C ILE A 57 5.54 26.23 10.31
N ASN A 58 6.72 25.78 10.75
CA ASN A 58 7.75 26.67 11.27
C ASN A 58 8.33 27.61 10.21
N GLU A 59 8.57 27.13 8.99
CA GLU A 59 9.25 27.90 7.94
C GLU A 59 8.30 28.78 7.11
N VAL A 60 6.99 28.48 7.07
CA VAL A 60 6.03 29.21 6.22
C VAL A 60 4.97 29.94 7.02
N LEU A 61 4.42 29.31 8.07
CA LEU A 61 3.28 29.88 8.80
C LEU A 61 3.69 30.70 10.02
N LEU A 62 4.84 30.37 10.63
CA LEU A 62 5.36 31.00 11.85
C LEU A 62 6.64 31.82 11.62
N ALA A 63 7.07 31.94 10.36
CA ALA A 63 8.24 32.73 9.96
C ALA A 63 7.96 34.24 9.99
#